data_AF-A0A0R2ZED2-F1
#
_entry.id   AF-A0A0R2ZED2-F1
#
_cell.length_a   1.000
_cell.length_b   1.000
_cell.length_c   1.000
_cell.angle_alpha   90.00
_cell.angle_beta   90.00
_cell.angle_gamma   90.00
#
_symmetry.space_group_name_H-M   'P 1'
#
loop_
_entity.id
_entity.type
_entity.pdbx_description
1 polymer ?
#
loop_
_entity_poly.entity_id
_entity_poly.type
_entity_poly.pdbx_seq_one_letter_code
_entity_poly.pdbx_strand_id
1 'polypeptide(L)'
;MSEINWFVWWVVGCGLVFNGWLVWNLAKVCGHLIYTAVAAASFTRFCWACGKVHGFKGRKFPSWVYAPQVWFGFFTVSLGASPGSINHMGGAGVWNGIGNWTVFPAKEAV
;
A
#
# COMPACT_ATOMS: atom_id res chain seq x y z
N MET A 1 -50.00 -15.91 -6.68
CA MET A 1 -48.69 -16.29 -7.26
C MET A 1 -48.42 -17.74 -6.84
N SER A 2 -48.07 -18.63 -7.75
CA SER A 2 -47.76 -20.03 -7.40
C SER A 2 -46.51 -20.10 -6.52
N GLU A 3 -46.42 -21.09 -5.62
CA GLU A 3 -45.26 -21.27 -4.73
C GLU A 3 -43.94 -21.40 -5.53
N ILE A 4 -44.03 -22.00 -6.71
CA ILE A 4 -42.91 -22.12 -7.67
C ILE A 4 -42.40 -20.74 -8.10
N ASN A 5 -43.30 -19.79 -8.40
CA ASN A 5 -42.90 -18.44 -8.79
C ASN A 5 -42.22 -17.70 -7.62
N TRP A 6 -42.70 -17.88 -6.39
CA TRP A 6 -42.07 -17.28 -5.21
C TRP A 6 -40.66 -17.82 -4.97
N PHE A 7 -40.47 -19.12 -5.11
CA PHE A 7 -39.16 -19.77 -5.00
C PHE A 7 -38.18 -19.26 -6.07
N VAL A 8 -38.62 -19.13 -7.33
CA VAL A 8 -37.77 -18.59 -8.42
C VAL A 8 -37.31 -17.16 -8.12
N TRP A 9 -38.22 -16.27 -7.70
CA TRP A 9 -37.85 -14.90 -7.34
C TRP A 9 -36.91 -14.82 -6.15
N TRP A 10 -37.09 -15.70 -5.16
CA TRP A 10 -36.17 -15.81 -4.03
C TRP A 10 -34.75 -16.18 -4.46
N VAL A 11 -34.61 -17.22 -5.30
CA VAL A 11 -33.31 -17.67 -5.83
C VAL A 11 -32.64 -16.58 -6.66
N VAL A 12 -33.39 -15.89 -7.52
CA VAL A 12 -32.88 -14.74 -8.29
C VAL A 12 -32.41 -13.62 -7.37
N GLY A 13 -33.19 -13.28 -6.34
CA GLY A 13 -32.83 -12.27 -5.33
C GLY A 13 -31.55 -12.62 -4.59
N CYS A 14 -31.42 -13.85 -4.09
CA CYS A 14 -30.19 -14.33 -3.45
C CYS A 14 -28.99 -14.28 -4.39
N GLY A 15 -29.17 -14.66 -5.65
CA GLY A 15 -28.13 -14.58 -6.68
C GLY A 15 -27.66 -13.14 -6.90
N LEU A 16 -28.58 -12.18 -7.00
CA LEU A 16 -28.25 -10.76 -7.16
C LEU A 16 -27.48 -10.20 -5.95
N VAL A 17 -27.92 -10.53 -4.73
CA VAL A 17 -27.23 -10.11 -3.51
C VAL A 17 -25.81 -10.68 -3.44
N PHE A 18 -25.64 -11.96 -3.76
CA PHE A 18 -24.32 -12.59 -3.77
C PHE A 18 -23.39 -11.98 -4.81
N ASN A 19 -23.88 -11.74 -6.04
CA ASN A 19 -23.09 -11.08 -7.08
C ASN A 19 -22.72 -9.64 -6.68
N GLY A 20 -23.66 -8.89 -6.09
CA GLY A 20 -23.39 -7.54 -5.57
C GLY A 20 -22.34 -7.55 -4.47
N TRP A 21 -22.41 -8.51 -3.54
CA TRP A 21 -21.41 -8.70 -2.50
C TRP A 21 -20.03 -9.03 -3.08
N LEU A 22 -19.97 -9.90 -4.09
CA LEU A 22 -18.72 -10.28 -4.74
C LEU A 22 -18.06 -9.08 -5.44
N VAL A 23 -18.84 -8.32 -6.22
CA VAL A 23 -18.37 -7.09 -6.89
C VAL A 23 -17.88 -6.05 -5.87
N TRP A 24 -18.61 -5.87 -4.76
CA TRP A 24 -18.23 -4.93 -3.72
C TRP A 24 -16.92 -5.29 -3.05
N ASN A 25 -16.69 -6.57 -2.72
CA ASN A 25 -15.43 -7.02 -2.15
C ASN A 25 -14.27 -6.87 -3.14
N LEU A 26 -14.47 -7.22 -4.41
CA LEU A 26 -13.47 -7.00 -5.46
C LEU A 26 -13.14 -5.51 -5.60
N ALA A 27 -14.14 -4.63 -5.63
CA ALA A 27 -13.95 -3.19 -5.72
C ALA A 27 -13.14 -2.64 -4.54
N LYS A 28 -13.39 -3.14 -3.32
CA LYS A 28 -12.60 -2.77 -2.13
C LYS A 28 -11.14 -3.21 -2.26
N VAL A 29 -10.89 -4.43 -2.71
CA VAL A 29 -9.52 -4.94 -2.90
C VAL A 29 -8.79 -4.12 -3.97
N CYS A 30 -9.43 -3.87 -5.12
CA CYS A 30 -8.86 -3.02 -6.18
C CYS A 30 -8.60 -1.59 -5.69
N GLY A 31 -9.55 -1.00 -4.97
CA GLY A 31 -9.40 0.34 -4.39
C GLY A 31 -8.23 0.41 -3.40
N HIS A 32 -8.07 -0.61 -2.55
CA HIS A 32 -6.95 -0.70 -1.62
C HIS A 32 -5.60 -0.86 -2.35
N LEU A 33 -5.54 -1.67 -3.41
CA LEU A 33 -4.33 -1.82 -4.24
C LEU A 33 -3.93 -0.50 -4.91
N ILE A 34 -4.87 0.21 -5.52
CA ILE A 34 -4.63 1.49 -6.19
C ILE A 34 -4.15 2.53 -5.16
N TYR A 35 -4.86 2.63 -4.03
CA TYR A 35 -4.48 3.52 -2.96
C TYR A 35 -3.06 3.24 -2.45
N THR A 36 -2.73 1.97 -2.23
CA THR A 36 -1.41 1.53 -1.76
C THR A 36 -0.31 1.85 -2.78
N ALA A 37 -0.59 1.70 -4.07
CA ALA A 37 0.34 2.08 -5.14
C ALA A 37 0.64 3.59 -5.16
N VAL A 38 -0.39 4.42 -4.99
CA VAL A 38 -0.25 5.89 -4.91
C VAL A 38 0.49 6.29 -3.62
N ALA A 39 0.18 5.65 -2.50
CA ALA A 39 0.85 5.83 -1.23
C ALA A 39 2.37 5.57 -1.34
N ALA A 40 2.72 4.42 -1.94
CA ALA A 40 4.10 4.02 -2.17
C ALA A 40 4.85 5.01 -3.09
N ALA A 41 4.19 5.57 -4.11
CA ALA A 41 4.78 6.59 -4.97
C ALA A 41 5.07 7.89 -4.20
N SER A 42 4.12 8.34 -3.37
CA SER A 42 4.29 9.51 -2.50
C SER A 42 5.43 9.31 -1.50
N PHE A 43 5.49 8.14 -0.85
CA PHE A 43 6.56 7.77 0.07
C PHE A 43 7.93 7.74 -0.60
N THR A 44 8.03 7.17 -1.81
CA THR A 44 9.28 7.14 -2.59
C THR A 44 9.78 8.54 -2.90
N ARG A 45 8.86 9.45 -3.28
CA ARG A 45 9.18 10.87 -3.53
C ARG A 45 9.65 11.57 -2.26
N PHE A 46 9.03 11.27 -1.11
CA PHE A 46 9.48 11.78 0.19
C PHE A 46 10.90 11.31 0.52
N CYS A 47 11.19 10.01 0.41
CA CYS A 47 12.52 9.47 0.66
C CYS A 47 13.58 10.08 -0.27
N TRP A 48 13.23 10.38 -1.52
CA TRP A 48 14.11 11.09 -2.44
C TRP A 48 14.38 12.53 -2.01
N ALA A 49 13.35 13.27 -1.59
CA ALA A 49 13.48 14.63 -1.08
C ALA A 49 14.36 14.68 0.18
N CYS A 50 14.14 13.77 1.14
CA CYS A 50 14.98 13.65 2.34
C CYS A 50 16.42 13.30 2.00
N GLY A 51 16.67 12.38 1.05
CA GLY A 51 18.02 12.04 0.62
C GLY A 51 18.77 13.22 -0.03
N LYS A 52 18.07 14.11 -0.75
CA LYS A 52 18.67 15.33 -1.30
C LYS A 52 19.11 16.33 -0.23
N VAL A 53 18.38 16.42 0.90
CA VAL A 53 18.65 17.40 1.96
C VAL A 53 19.65 16.88 2.99
N HIS A 54 19.52 15.61 3.38
CA HIS A 54 20.28 15.00 4.49
C HIS A 54 21.38 14.03 4.02
N GLY A 55 21.57 13.89 2.72
CA GLY A 55 22.43 12.88 2.13
C GLY A 55 21.72 11.52 2.03
N PHE A 56 22.08 10.78 0.99
CA PHE A 56 21.64 9.39 0.84
C PHE A 56 22.55 8.48 1.68
N LYS A 57 21.97 7.50 2.38
CA LYS A 57 22.77 6.43 3.01
C LYS A 57 23.68 5.77 1.98
N GLY A 58 24.86 5.30 2.41
CA GLY A 58 25.84 4.62 1.55
C GLY A 58 25.18 3.60 0.62
N ARG A 59 25.40 3.75 -0.69
CA ARG A 59 24.66 3.02 -1.73
C ARG A 59 24.82 1.51 -1.57
N LYS A 60 23.77 0.83 -1.11
CA LYS A 60 23.67 -0.65 -1.12
C LYS A 60 23.27 -1.20 -2.50
N PHE A 61 22.70 -0.35 -3.38
CA PHE A 61 22.17 -0.70 -4.69
C PHE A 61 22.54 0.35 -5.77
N PRO A 62 22.51 -0.01 -7.06
CA PRO A 62 22.63 0.94 -8.17
C PRO A 62 21.53 2.01 -8.11
N SER A 63 21.85 3.25 -8.53
CA SER A 63 20.94 4.41 -8.43
C SER A 63 19.59 4.22 -9.13
N TRP A 64 19.54 3.41 -10.19
CA TRP A 64 18.33 3.15 -10.97
C TRP A 64 17.35 2.17 -10.28
N VAL A 65 17.84 1.34 -9.34
CA VAL A 65 17.01 0.34 -8.62
C VAL A 65 16.38 0.94 -7.35
N TYR A 66 16.90 2.08 -6.89
CA TYR A 66 16.49 2.69 -5.62
C TYR A 66 14.99 3.01 -5.55
N ALA A 67 14.47 3.74 -6.53
CA ALA A 67 13.06 4.16 -6.53
C ALA A 67 12.09 2.98 -6.62
N PRO A 68 12.29 2.00 -7.54
CA PRO A 68 11.48 0.78 -7.55
C PRO A 68 11.49 0.00 -6.23
N GLN A 69 12.63 -0.09 -5.57
CA GLN A 69 12.77 -0.88 -4.35
C GLN A 69 12.11 -0.23 -3.13
N VAL A 70 12.26 1.09 -2.96
CA VAL A 70 11.57 1.83 -1.90
C VAL A 70 10.06 1.79 -2.12
N TRP A 71 9.62 1.95 -3.36
CA TRP A 71 8.23 1.83 -3.74
C TRP A 71 7.68 0.44 -3.38
N PHE A 72 8.36 -0.63 -3.82
CA PHE A 72 7.91 -1.99 -3.59
C PHE A 72 7.93 -2.36 -2.10
N GLY A 73 8.94 -1.90 -1.35
CA GLY A 73 9.01 -2.10 0.10
C GLY A 73 7.82 -1.50 0.82
N PHE A 74 7.47 -0.24 0.52
CA PHE A 74 6.29 0.39 1.12
C PHE A 74 4.99 -0.26 0.64
N PHE A 75 4.89 -0.55 -0.66
CA PHE A 75 3.72 -1.20 -1.25
C PHE A 75 3.40 -2.53 -0.56
N THR A 76 4.40 -3.40 -0.39
CA THR A 76 4.21 -4.70 0.26
C THR A 76 3.86 -4.57 1.75
N VAL A 77 4.50 -3.64 2.47
CA VAL A 77 4.19 -3.39 3.89
C VAL A 77 2.79 -2.83 4.07
N SER A 78 2.37 -1.91 3.21
CA SER A 78 1.00 -1.37 3.22
C SER A 78 -0.05 -2.42 2.83
N LEU A 79 0.34 -3.51 2.16
CA LEU A 79 -0.51 -4.68 1.92
C LEU A 79 -0.44 -5.75 3.03
N GLY A 80 0.28 -5.49 4.12
CA GLY A 80 0.35 -6.37 5.29
C GLY A 80 1.65 -7.15 5.45
N ALA A 81 2.70 -6.87 4.67
CA ALA A 81 4.03 -7.41 4.95
C ALA A 81 4.63 -6.79 6.23
N SER A 82 5.58 -7.50 6.85
CA SER A 82 6.20 -7.05 8.11
C SER A 82 6.87 -5.66 7.95
N PRO A 83 6.62 -4.69 8.86
CA PRO A 83 7.11 -3.30 8.77
C PRO A 83 8.62 -3.13 8.71
N GLY A 84 9.40 -4.15 9.11
CA GLY A 84 10.86 -4.10 9.17
C GLY A 84 11.59 -4.22 7.82
N SER A 85 10.86 -4.29 6.70
CA SER A 85 11.43 -4.62 5.38
C SER A 85 11.73 -3.41 4.47
N ILE A 86 11.34 -2.19 4.87
CA ILE A 86 11.52 -1.01 4.02
C ILE A 86 12.97 -0.49 4.12
N ASN A 87 13.80 -0.88 3.16
CA ASN A 87 15.15 -0.33 2.98
C ASN A 87 15.08 1.08 2.34
N HIS A 88 14.72 2.11 3.12
CA HIS A 88 14.76 3.50 2.65
C HIS A 88 16.13 4.15 2.91
N MET A 89 16.72 4.79 1.88
CA MET A 89 17.98 5.54 2.01
C MET A 89 17.76 7.05 2.25
N GLY A 90 16.51 7.49 2.35
CA GLY A 90 16.18 8.88 2.72
C GLY A 90 16.68 9.19 4.14
N GLY A 91 17.23 10.39 4.33
CA GLY A 91 17.66 10.84 5.65
C GLY A 91 16.51 11.02 6.65
N ALA A 92 16.86 11.45 7.86
CA ALA A 92 15.92 11.57 8.98
C ALA A 92 14.69 12.42 8.60
N GLY A 93 13.49 11.91 8.88
CA GLY A 93 12.25 12.64 8.59
C GLY A 93 11.00 11.95 9.14
N VAL A 94 9.91 12.71 9.23
CA VAL A 94 8.58 12.16 9.52
C VAL A 94 7.74 12.27 8.26
N TRP A 95 7.28 11.13 7.73
CA TRP A 95 6.31 11.15 6.65
C TRP A 95 4.91 11.15 7.25
N ASN A 96 4.25 12.30 7.20
CA ASN A 96 2.86 12.48 7.64
C ASN A 96 1.90 12.08 6.50
N GLY A 97 1.97 10.83 6.09
CA GLY A 97 1.14 10.26 5.03
C GLY A 97 0.17 9.21 5.56
N ILE A 98 0.10 8.08 4.88
CA ILE A 98 -0.79 6.98 5.22
C ILE A 98 -0.15 6.19 6.35
N GLY A 99 -0.58 6.50 7.57
CA GLY A 99 0.14 6.17 8.79
C GLY A 99 1.21 7.21 9.08
N ASN A 100 1.41 7.56 10.36
CA ASN A 100 2.53 8.40 10.76
C ASN A 100 3.79 7.53 10.78
N TRP A 101 4.58 7.56 9.72
CA TRP A 101 5.82 6.77 9.64
C TRP A 101 7.01 7.63 10.06
N THR A 102 7.72 7.19 11.09
CA THR A 102 9.03 7.73 11.45
C THR A 102 10.09 7.08 10.55
N VAL A 103 10.66 7.87 9.65
CA VAL A 103 11.77 7.45 8.79
C VAL A 103 13.04 7.66 9.64
N PHE A 104 13.45 6.58 10.33
CA PHE A 104 14.44 6.46 11.42
C PHE A 104 15.35 7.68 11.73
N PRO A 105 15.48 8.10 13.01
CA PRO A 105 16.49 9.07 13.42
C PRO A 105 17.91 8.47 13.39
N ALA A 106 18.90 9.35 13.20
CA ALA A 106 20.30 9.07 12.87
C ALA A 106 21.18 8.45 13.98
N LYS A 107 20.62 7.81 15.01
CA LYS A 107 21.49 7.05 15.91
C LYS A 107 21.77 5.70 15.25
N GLU A 108 22.88 5.64 14.50
CA GLU A 108 23.64 4.40 14.44
C GLU A 108 23.72 3.87 15.89
N ALA A 109 23.35 2.62 16.10
CA ALA A 109 23.50 2.00 17.40
C ALA A 109 24.96 2.21 17.82
N VAL A 110 25.15 2.91 18.95
CA VAL A 110 26.45 3.09 19.60
C VAL A 110 26.99 1.73 19.98
#